data_AF-A0A395QY30-F1
#
_entry.id   AF-A0A395QY30-F1
#
_cell.length_a   1.000
_cell.length_b   1.000
_cell.length_c   1.000
_cell.angle_alpha   90.00
_cell.angle_beta   90.00
_cell.angle_gamma   90.00
#
_symmetry.space_group_name_H-M   'P 1'
#
loop_
_entity.id
_entity.type
_entity.pdbx_description
1 polymer ?
#
loop_
_entity_poly.entity_id
_entity_poly.type
_entity_poly.pdbx_seq_one_letter_code
_entity_poly.pdbx_strand_id
1 'polypeptide(L)'
;MTCTVPHKRGLWSALLFLALPVTVAAAEPIRIQQLQRCGDLLQAQTQTFCLRVKGLQAGEWQARLNGERLAQQHLGSSGETLQLQLDTDGKRSGPLVLEQQGRQSNPVWLSLGTSHVVAATEDEVAENMDGLTSYVDLVSVVIEEEYDGLEQAERLAEKYGARVVGMIPPLNTYQLRLAAKNLDERDATVLRLGGEVSVDAVVIEESGAEDGIEADTASAPPADNEEWASNRFLDAINFYQRRLQQESGVETHPIRIGIIERDVDFDAPDFSDYTGADCRADSRRLCLYAPDADQPDGHGSTVSGILAAAWDKGGNSGFLRGLDDVGPGFDVIVGRDSDAGITANIAASVNMVEDGVRVLNWSWGIHRVGAIDVNGDPIDSLVRSGIAMSGYEELLEEFFLWLREEHPNVVVVNSAGNGSSFSGRDEYRLPSSFVTDQLFVVGGHQRSEKDVPVDDAAYAVKRKASNIDMRVDITAAACVRASTAKADEEGEVHCGTSYATPLVTGLLAAMLSINPELEPDQLRMLLRRSAMTIGEEYDFEPTEGDDLTAPILPSERANDLNNPDVGHSARLDMYKALDLTVQSLDRVR
;
A
#
# COMPACT_ATOMS: atom_id res chain seq x y z
N MET A 1 -20.80 -78.66 -64.49
CA MET A 1 -20.24 -78.23 -65.79
C MET A 1 -20.71 -76.80 -66.02
N THR A 2 -19.81 -75.83 -65.77
CA THR A 2 -19.22 -74.89 -66.77
C THR A 2 -20.22 -73.80 -67.21
N CYS A 3 -19.94 -72.49 -67.21
CA CYS A 3 -18.72 -71.72 -67.02
C CYS A 3 -19.10 -70.22 -66.89
N THR A 4 -18.25 -69.48 -66.17
CA THR A 4 -17.75 -68.09 -66.41
C THR A 4 -18.62 -66.82 -66.34
N VAL A 5 -18.32 -65.97 -65.31
CA VAL A 5 -17.73 -64.57 -65.33
C VAL A 5 -18.55 -63.44 -66.01
N PRO A 6 -18.49 -62.12 -65.62
CA PRO A 6 -17.51 -61.41 -64.77
C PRO A 6 -18.02 -60.47 -63.65
N HIS A 7 -17.04 -60.08 -62.82
CA HIS A 7 -17.02 -59.00 -61.83
C HIS A 7 -17.35 -57.59 -62.36
N LYS A 8 -18.05 -56.80 -61.52
CA LYS A 8 -17.75 -55.37 -61.30
C LYS A 8 -17.88 -55.03 -59.81
N ARG A 9 -16.82 -54.45 -59.25
CA ARG A 9 -16.71 -53.90 -57.90
C ARG A 9 -17.51 -52.59 -57.83
N GLY A 10 -18.42 -52.46 -56.86
CA GLY A 10 -19.02 -51.19 -56.47
C GLY A 10 -18.56 -50.85 -55.05
N LEU A 11 -17.71 -49.82 -54.92
CA LEU A 11 -17.34 -49.26 -53.63
C LEU A 11 -18.54 -48.55 -53.02
N TRP A 12 -18.89 -48.91 -51.79
CA TRP A 12 -19.78 -48.15 -50.92
C TRP A 12 -18.92 -47.22 -50.07
N SER A 13 -18.99 -45.92 -50.34
CA SER A 13 -18.38 -44.88 -49.49
C SER A 13 -19.39 -44.48 -48.43
N ALA A 14 -19.19 -44.96 -47.20
CA ALA A 14 -19.87 -44.46 -46.01
C ALA A 14 -19.26 -43.11 -45.61
N LEU A 15 -20.06 -42.03 -45.63
CA LEU A 15 -19.70 -40.76 -45.01
C LEU A 15 -19.82 -40.92 -43.49
N LEU A 16 -18.69 -40.98 -42.79
CA LEU A 16 -18.62 -40.68 -41.36
C LEU A 16 -18.56 -39.15 -41.19
N PHE A 17 -19.60 -38.56 -40.60
CA PHE A 17 -19.53 -37.22 -40.04
C PHE A 17 -18.71 -37.27 -38.75
N LEU A 18 -17.44 -36.84 -38.83
CA LEU A 18 -16.64 -36.49 -37.66
C LEU A 18 -17.17 -35.18 -37.08
N ALA A 19 -17.98 -35.27 -36.03
CA ALA A 19 -18.25 -34.13 -35.16
C ALA A 19 -16.98 -33.83 -34.36
N LEU A 20 -16.21 -32.83 -34.79
CA LEU A 20 -15.13 -32.26 -33.99
C LEU A 20 -15.76 -31.56 -32.78
N PRO A 21 -15.33 -31.85 -31.54
CA PRO A 21 -15.75 -31.07 -30.39
C PRO A 21 -15.21 -29.65 -30.56
N VAL A 22 -16.12 -28.68 -30.69
CA VAL A 22 -15.77 -27.27 -30.53
C VAL A 22 -15.42 -27.10 -29.07
N THR A 23 -14.13 -27.07 -28.74
CA THR A 23 -13.65 -26.55 -27.47
C THR A 23 -13.96 -25.07 -27.48
N VAL A 24 -15.07 -24.68 -26.85
CA VAL A 24 -15.33 -23.28 -26.52
C VAL A 24 -14.27 -22.92 -25.49
N ALA A 25 -13.22 -22.22 -25.91
CA ALA A 25 -12.27 -21.64 -24.97
C ALA A 25 -13.08 -20.76 -24.01
N ALA A 26 -12.89 -20.96 -22.70
CA ALA A 26 -13.51 -20.09 -21.71
C ALA A 26 -13.06 -18.66 -22.01
N ALA A 27 -14.01 -17.73 -22.07
CA ALA A 27 -13.72 -16.34 -22.38
C ALA A 27 -12.86 -15.76 -21.24
N GLU A 28 -11.72 -15.19 -21.58
CA GLU A 28 -10.75 -14.61 -20.65
C GLU A 28 -11.44 -13.62 -19.69
N PRO A 29 -11.15 -13.67 -18.37
CA PRO A 29 -11.71 -12.74 -17.39
C PRO A 29 -11.40 -11.28 -17.75
N ILE A 30 -12.33 -10.38 -17.42
CA ILE A 30 -12.08 -8.94 -17.57
C ILE A 30 -11.25 -8.51 -16.36
N ARG A 31 -10.11 -7.86 -16.58
CA ARG A 31 -9.24 -7.37 -15.50
C ARG A 31 -8.78 -5.95 -15.79
N ILE A 32 -9.03 -5.03 -14.87
CA ILE A 32 -8.46 -3.67 -14.90
C ILE A 32 -7.08 -3.78 -14.25
N GLN A 33 -6.03 -3.73 -15.07
CA GLN A 33 -4.63 -3.87 -14.64
C GLN A 33 -3.94 -2.52 -14.41
N GLN A 34 -4.59 -1.42 -14.77
CA GLN A 34 -4.11 -0.07 -14.50
C GLN A 34 -5.30 0.89 -14.53
N LEU A 35 -5.29 1.87 -13.62
CA LEU A 35 -6.19 3.02 -13.63
C LEU A 35 -5.36 4.24 -13.22
N GLN A 36 -5.25 5.23 -14.11
CA GLN A 36 -4.53 6.47 -13.84
C GLN A 36 -5.24 7.66 -14.50
N ARG A 37 -5.09 8.87 -13.94
CA ARG A 37 -5.49 10.09 -14.66
C ARG A 37 -4.57 10.30 -15.86
N CYS A 38 -5.12 10.83 -16.94
CA CYS A 38 -4.36 11.18 -18.13
C CYS A 38 -4.99 12.39 -18.84
N GLY A 39 -4.35 12.85 -19.91
CA GLY A 39 -4.73 14.09 -20.58
C GLY A 39 -4.29 15.32 -19.78
N ASP A 40 -5.19 16.29 -19.63
CA ASP A 40 -4.94 17.47 -18.80
C ASP A 40 -5.17 17.14 -17.32
N LEU A 41 -4.08 17.05 -16.55
CA LEU A 41 -4.12 16.78 -15.11
C LEU A 41 -4.57 18.00 -14.30
N LEU A 42 -4.47 19.22 -14.85
CA LEU A 42 -4.90 20.45 -14.20
C LEU A 42 -6.43 20.65 -14.28
N GLN A 43 -7.10 19.91 -15.17
CA GLN A 43 -8.54 19.97 -15.33
C GLN A 43 -9.26 19.18 -14.23
N ALA A 44 -9.98 19.88 -13.36
CA ALA A 44 -10.73 19.28 -12.24
C ALA A 44 -12.20 18.93 -12.57
N GLN A 45 -12.86 19.65 -13.50
CA GLN A 45 -14.29 19.45 -13.79
C GLN A 45 -14.54 18.29 -14.74
N THR A 46 -13.67 18.13 -15.74
CA THR A 46 -13.78 17.03 -16.70
C THR A 46 -12.48 16.24 -16.70
N GLN A 47 -12.48 15.15 -15.95
CA GLN A 47 -11.32 14.30 -15.76
C GLN A 47 -11.31 13.17 -16.78
N THR A 48 -10.13 12.90 -17.34
CA THR A 48 -9.87 11.75 -18.21
C THR A 48 -9.03 10.72 -17.46
N PHE A 49 -9.44 9.45 -17.54
CA PHE A 49 -8.74 8.31 -16.96
C PHE A 49 -8.33 7.35 -18.07
N CYS A 50 -7.11 6.87 -17.99
CA CYS A 50 -6.55 5.85 -18.87
C CYS A 50 -6.50 4.53 -18.11
N LEU A 51 -7.10 3.50 -18.70
CA LEU A 51 -7.18 2.16 -18.16
C LEU A 51 -6.45 1.19 -19.08
N ARG A 52 -5.75 0.23 -18.48
CA ARG A 52 -5.30 -0.99 -19.17
C ARG A 52 -6.20 -2.14 -18.74
N VAL A 53 -6.84 -2.79 -19.69
CA VAL A 53 -7.88 -3.79 -19.44
C VAL A 53 -7.62 -5.05 -20.26
N LYS A 54 -7.40 -6.16 -19.56
CA LYS A 54 -7.27 -7.51 -20.13
C LYS A 54 -8.64 -8.17 -20.27
N GLY A 55 -8.79 -9.03 -21.28
CA GLY A 55 -10.00 -9.83 -21.53
C GLY A 55 -11.24 -9.08 -22.04
N LEU A 56 -11.18 -7.74 -22.15
CA LEU A 56 -12.26 -6.92 -22.70
C LEU A 56 -12.33 -7.08 -24.23
N GLN A 57 -13.47 -7.58 -24.73
CA GLN A 57 -13.64 -7.86 -26.16
C GLN A 57 -14.19 -6.64 -26.92
N ALA A 58 -14.02 -6.64 -28.25
CA ALA A 58 -14.69 -5.67 -29.10
C ALA A 58 -16.23 -5.81 -28.98
N GLY A 59 -16.92 -4.69 -28.75
CA GLY A 59 -18.38 -4.65 -28.61
C GLY A 59 -18.83 -3.71 -27.49
N GLU A 60 -20.10 -3.82 -27.10
CA GLU A 60 -20.66 -3.04 -26.01
C GLU A 60 -20.16 -3.53 -24.65
N TRP A 61 -19.68 -2.59 -23.84
CA TRP A 61 -19.34 -2.75 -22.43
C TRP A 61 -19.92 -1.55 -21.67
N GLN A 62 -19.98 -1.61 -20.34
CA GLN A 62 -20.50 -0.53 -19.50
C GLN A 62 -19.59 -0.33 -18.28
N ALA A 63 -19.11 0.90 -18.06
CA ALA A 63 -18.47 1.26 -16.80
C ALA A 63 -19.52 1.66 -15.75
N ARG A 64 -19.31 1.26 -14.51
CA ARG A 64 -20.10 1.71 -13.36
C ARG A 64 -19.21 2.30 -12.29
N LEU A 65 -19.55 3.49 -11.83
CA LEU A 65 -18.93 4.15 -10.68
C LEU A 65 -19.96 4.19 -9.55
N ASN A 66 -19.63 3.69 -8.36
CA ASN A 66 -20.59 3.59 -7.24
C ASN A 66 -21.87 2.83 -7.63
N GLY A 67 -21.76 1.82 -8.51
CA GLY A 67 -22.90 1.06 -9.06
C GLY A 67 -23.73 1.79 -10.13
N GLU A 68 -23.54 3.10 -10.29
CA GLU A 68 -24.24 3.91 -11.29
C GLU A 68 -23.59 3.80 -12.67
N ARG A 69 -24.42 3.70 -13.71
CA ARG A 69 -23.92 3.63 -15.09
C ARG A 69 -23.35 4.97 -15.52
N LEU A 70 -22.10 4.95 -15.97
CA LEU A 70 -21.46 6.12 -16.55
C LEU A 70 -21.98 6.34 -17.98
N ALA A 71 -22.38 7.57 -18.29
CA ALA A 71 -22.73 7.98 -19.65
C ALA A 71 -21.45 7.98 -20.50
N GLN A 72 -21.39 7.10 -21.49
CA GLN A 72 -20.17 6.85 -22.26
C GLN A 72 -19.85 8.03 -23.18
N GLN A 73 -18.79 8.78 -22.89
CA GLN A 73 -18.05 9.54 -23.90
C GLN A 73 -16.72 8.82 -24.13
N HIS A 74 -16.77 7.79 -24.99
CA HIS A 74 -15.60 7.03 -25.37
C HIS A 74 -14.76 7.85 -26.34
N LEU A 75 -13.56 8.26 -25.92
CA LEU A 75 -12.63 9.00 -26.77
C LEU A 75 -11.81 8.08 -27.69
N GLY A 76 -11.71 6.78 -27.36
CA GLY A 76 -11.09 5.76 -28.21
C GLY A 76 -10.67 4.50 -27.44
N SER A 77 -10.57 3.37 -28.16
CA SER A 77 -9.97 2.12 -27.71
C SER A 77 -8.84 1.75 -28.65
N SER A 78 -7.66 1.47 -28.13
CA SER A 78 -6.55 0.92 -28.92
C SER A 78 -6.01 -0.31 -28.20
N GLY A 79 -6.39 -1.49 -28.70
CA GLY A 79 -6.03 -2.75 -28.03
C GLY A 79 -6.62 -2.83 -26.62
N GLU A 80 -5.77 -3.02 -25.63
CA GLU A 80 -6.11 -3.16 -24.21
C GLU A 80 -6.23 -1.81 -23.48
N THR A 81 -5.99 -0.68 -24.15
CA THR A 81 -6.06 0.65 -23.53
C THR A 81 -7.41 1.32 -23.79
N LEU A 82 -8.01 1.86 -22.73
CA LEU A 82 -9.32 2.50 -22.73
C LEU A 82 -9.24 3.87 -22.05
N GLN A 83 -9.95 4.85 -22.60
CA GLN A 83 -10.09 6.18 -22.00
C GLN A 83 -11.52 6.42 -21.53
N LEU A 84 -11.66 6.82 -20.27
CA LEU A 84 -12.91 7.25 -19.65
C LEU A 84 -12.84 8.75 -19.37
N GLN A 85 -13.73 9.52 -19.99
CA GLN A 85 -13.91 10.93 -19.64
C GLN A 85 -15.13 11.08 -18.73
N LEU A 86 -14.94 11.74 -17.59
CA LEU A 86 -15.95 11.92 -16.55
C LEU A 86 -16.08 13.40 -16.21
N ASP A 87 -17.31 13.89 -16.27
CA ASP A 87 -17.71 15.11 -15.58
C ASP A 87 -17.78 14.81 -14.08
N THR A 88 -17.07 15.56 -13.25
CA THR A 88 -17.02 15.34 -11.79
C THR A 88 -18.21 15.95 -11.06
N ASP A 89 -19.00 16.81 -11.71
CA ASP A 89 -20.15 17.45 -11.07
C ASP A 89 -21.19 16.41 -10.60
N GLY A 90 -21.60 16.57 -9.33
CA GLY A 90 -22.52 15.67 -8.65
C GLY A 90 -22.03 14.23 -8.44
N LYS A 91 -20.77 13.89 -8.77
CA LYS A 91 -20.20 12.56 -8.57
C LYS A 91 -19.27 12.53 -7.36
N ARG A 92 -18.96 11.32 -6.91
CA ARG A 92 -18.03 11.05 -5.81
C ARG A 92 -17.08 9.95 -6.22
N SER A 93 -15.87 9.96 -5.65
CA SER A 93 -14.93 8.85 -5.72
C SER A 93 -15.59 7.55 -5.25
N GLY A 94 -15.09 6.42 -5.74
CA GLY A 94 -15.68 5.13 -5.39
C GLY A 94 -15.26 3.97 -6.28
N PRO A 95 -15.83 2.78 -6.04
CA PRO A 95 -15.57 1.61 -6.86
C PRO A 95 -16.00 1.82 -8.31
N LEU A 96 -15.06 1.56 -9.20
CA LEU A 96 -15.24 1.44 -10.64
C LEU A 96 -15.17 -0.04 -11.04
N VAL A 97 -16.16 -0.50 -11.80
CA VAL A 97 -16.17 -1.81 -12.45
C VAL A 97 -16.53 -1.68 -13.93
N LEU A 98 -15.98 -2.56 -14.76
CA LEU A 98 -16.35 -2.71 -16.17
C LEU A 98 -17.21 -3.96 -16.35
N GLU A 99 -18.35 -3.82 -17.03
CA GLU A 99 -19.26 -4.92 -17.33
C GLU A 99 -19.30 -5.22 -18.84
N GLN A 100 -19.18 -6.49 -19.23
CA GLN A 100 -19.44 -6.92 -20.61
C GLN A 100 -20.05 -8.34 -20.62
N GLN A 101 -21.21 -8.47 -21.30
CA GLN A 101 -21.91 -9.75 -21.47
C GLN A 101 -22.19 -10.48 -20.14
N GLY A 102 -22.54 -9.73 -19.09
CA GLY A 102 -22.81 -10.28 -17.75
C GLY A 102 -21.57 -10.65 -16.93
N ARG A 103 -20.37 -10.43 -17.45
CA ARG A 103 -19.10 -10.52 -16.71
C ARG A 103 -18.71 -9.15 -16.19
N GLN A 104 -18.05 -9.11 -15.02
CA GLN A 104 -17.51 -7.89 -14.42
C GLN A 104 -15.98 -8.01 -14.26
N SER A 105 -15.31 -6.87 -14.25
CA SER A 105 -13.91 -6.78 -13.86
C SER A 105 -13.71 -6.96 -12.35
N ASN A 106 -12.45 -7.07 -11.92
CA ASN A 106 -12.08 -6.69 -10.55
C ASN A 106 -12.51 -5.22 -10.29
N PRO A 107 -12.89 -4.89 -9.04
CA PRO A 107 -13.22 -3.53 -8.67
C PRO A 107 -11.93 -2.74 -8.37
N VAL A 108 -11.85 -1.52 -8.90
CA VAL A 108 -10.77 -0.55 -8.62
C VAL A 108 -11.37 0.69 -7.97
N TRP A 109 -10.62 1.37 -7.11
CA TRP A 109 -11.07 2.65 -6.57
C TRP A 109 -10.71 3.77 -7.53
N LEU A 110 -11.71 4.50 -8.02
CA LEU A 110 -11.49 5.70 -8.83
C LEU A 110 -11.63 6.92 -7.93
N SER A 111 -10.51 7.61 -7.70
CA SER A 111 -10.52 8.92 -7.04
C SER A 111 -10.87 10.02 -8.03
N LEU A 112 -11.74 10.94 -7.61
CA LEU A 112 -12.02 12.20 -8.30
C LEU A 112 -11.21 13.37 -7.72
N GLY A 113 -10.27 13.08 -6.81
CA GLY A 113 -9.30 14.03 -6.32
C GLY A 113 -8.49 14.67 -7.45
N THR A 114 -7.77 15.75 -7.11
CA THR A 114 -7.04 16.54 -8.10
C THR A 114 -5.53 16.35 -8.03
N SER A 115 -5.05 15.55 -7.08
CA SER A 115 -3.63 15.34 -6.84
C SER A 115 -3.08 14.26 -7.76
N HIS A 116 -2.47 14.66 -8.88
CA HIS A 116 -1.93 13.74 -9.87
C HIS A 116 -0.64 14.26 -10.49
N VAL A 117 0.31 13.35 -10.71
CA VAL A 117 1.60 13.64 -11.35
C VAL A 117 1.90 12.65 -12.46
N VAL A 118 2.68 13.08 -13.45
CA VAL A 118 3.09 12.23 -14.57
C VAL A 118 4.42 11.53 -14.29
N ALA A 119 4.49 10.27 -14.72
CA ALA A 119 5.74 9.51 -14.73
C ALA A 119 6.56 9.83 -15.99
N ALA A 120 7.87 9.71 -15.88
CA ALA A 120 8.76 9.73 -17.04
C ALA A 120 8.61 8.42 -17.84
N THR A 121 8.75 8.52 -19.15
CA THR A 121 8.93 7.37 -20.04
C THR A 121 10.38 6.89 -20.06
N GLU A 122 10.63 5.72 -20.65
CA GLU A 122 11.98 5.15 -20.77
C GLU A 122 12.98 6.09 -21.49
N ASP A 123 12.50 6.94 -22.40
CA ASP A 123 13.32 7.92 -23.12
C ASP A 123 13.51 9.24 -22.35
N GLU A 124 12.84 9.42 -21.21
CA GLU A 124 12.83 10.64 -20.38
C GLU A 124 13.63 10.46 -19.07
N VAL A 125 14.42 9.38 -18.96
CA VAL A 125 15.27 9.09 -17.81
C VAL A 125 16.75 8.96 -18.20
N ALA A 126 17.65 9.23 -17.26
CA ALA A 126 19.08 9.04 -17.43
C ALA A 126 19.74 8.65 -16.09
N GLU A 127 20.89 7.97 -16.17
CA GLU A 127 21.68 7.58 -15.01
C GLU A 127 22.52 8.76 -14.49
N ASN A 128 22.44 9.04 -13.18
CA ASN A 128 23.20 10.10 -12.52
C ASN A 128 24.62 9.62 -12.13
N MET A 129 25.40 10.50 -11.50
CA MET A 129 26.79 10.18 -11.10
C MET A 129 26.90 9.08 -10.03
N ASP A 130 25.82 8.81 -9.30
CA ASP A 130 25.73 7.77 -8.27
C ASP A 130 25.20 6.43 -8.83
N GLY A 131 24.96 6.35 -10.15
CA GLY A 131 24.43 5.15 -10.80
C GLY A 131 22.91 4.99 -10.68
N LEU A 132 22.19 6.04 -10.27
CA LEU A 132 20.74 6.01 -10.07
C LEU A 132 20.01 6.53 -11.31
N THR A 133 18.90 5.90 -11.66
CA THR A 133 18.02 6.39 -12.74
C THR A 133 17.25 7.61 -12.24
N SER A 134 17.30 8.71 -12.98
CA SER A 134 16.68 9.99 -12.61
C SER A 134 15.93 10.61 -13.77
N TYR A 135 14.88 11.37 -13.47
CA TYR A 135 14.08 12.05 -14.49
C TYR A 135 14.86 13.21 -15.11
N VAL A 136 14.83 13.30 -16.44
CA VAL A 136 15.58 14.30 -17.21
C VAL A 136 14.80 15.62 -17.33
N ASP A 137 13.49 15.56 -17.58
CA ASP A 137 12.70 16.73 -17.89
C ASP A 137 11.52 16.96 -16.94
N LEU A 138 11.37 16.15 -15.89
CA LEU A 138 10.30 16.30 -14.89
C LEU A 138 10.88 16.60 -13.51
N VAL A 139 10.37 17.66 -12.90
CA VAL A 139 10.66 18.05 -11.51
C VAL A 139 9.36 18.54 -10.85
N SER A 140 9.23 18.45 -9.55
CA SER A 140 8.15 19.13 -8.81
C SER A 140 8.71 20.31 -8.03
N VAL A 141 7.92 21.36 -7.91
CA VAL A 141 8.23 22.51 -7.05
C VAL A 141 7.21 22.55 -5.93
N VAL A 142 7.70 22.60 -4.69
CA VAL A 142 6.92 22.93 -3.51
C VAL A 142 6.92 24.46 -3.42
N ILE A 143 5.73 25.06 -3.48
CA ILE A 143 5.58 26.51 -3.43
C ILE A 143 5.34 26.93 -1.97
N GLU A 144 6.05 27.97 -1.55
CA GLU A 144 5.89 28.60 -0.23
C GLU A 144 4.42 28.94 0.08
N GLU A 145 3.95 28.66 1.29
CA GLU A 145 2.54 28.78 1.71
C GLU A 145 1.94 30.18 1.49
N GLU A 146 2.76 31.24 1.54
CA GLU A 146 2.29 32.62 1.39
C GLU A 146 1.85 32.97 -0.06
N TYR A 147 2.14 32.11 -1.03
CA TYR A 147 1.81 32.32 -2.44
C TYR A 147 0.70 31.39 -2.95
N ASP A 148 -0.06 31.88 -3.94
CA ASP A 148 -0.94 31.01 -4.74
C ASP A 148 -0.09 30.05 -5.59
N GLY A 149 -0.13 28.77 -5.24
CA GLY A 149 0.68 27.73 -5.86
C GLY A 149 0.59 27.65 -7.36
N LEU A 150 -0.62 27.62 -7.90
CA LEU A 150 -0.84 27.43 -9.32
C LEU A 150 -0.37 28.66 -10.10
N GLU A 151 -0.70 29.87 -9.63
CA GLU A 151 -0.23 31.11 -10.24
C GLU A 151 1.31 31.17 -10.23
N GLN A 152 1.95 30.79 -9.13
CA GLN A 152 3.42 30.77 -9.07
C GLN A 152 4.02 29.69 -9.96
N ALA A 153 3.47 28.48 -9.97
CA ALA A 153 3.94 27.40 -10.84
C ALA A 153 3.85 27.79 -12.32
N GLU A 154 2.76 28.44 -12.75
CA GLU A 154 2.62 28.97 -14.10
C GLU A 154 3.64 30.08 -14.40
N ARG A 155 3.85 31.02 -13.47
CA ARG A 155 4.87 32.07 -13.59
C ARG A 155 6.28 31.47 -13.73
N LEU A 156 6.61 30.47 -12.92
CA LEU A 156 7.89 29.75 -12.97
C LEU A 156 8.04 28.99 -14.28
N ALA A 157 6.98 28.30 -14.72
CA ALA A 157 6.94 27.61 -16.00
C ALA A 157 7.23 28.57 -17.16
N GLU A 158 6.58 29.74 -17.21
CA GLU A 158 6.86 30.76 -18.23
C GLU A 158 8.31 31.27 -18.15
N LYS A 159 8.78 31.63 -16.96
CA LYS A 159 10.13 32.18 -16.72
C LYS A 159 11.23 31.22 -17.18
N TYR A 160 11.06 29.92 -16.94
CA TYR A 160 12.05 28.89 -17.22
C TYR A 160 11.81 28.11 -18.51
N GLY A 161 10.78 28.48 -19.29
CA GLY A 161 10.42 27.79 -20.54
C GLY A 161 9.95 26.34 -20.32
N ALA A 162 9.32 26.09 -19.17
CA ALA A 162 8.74 24.82 -18.79
C ALA A 162 7.20 24.83 -18.94
N ARG A 163 6.54 23.74 -18.58
CA ARG A 163 5.07 23.62 -18.53
C ARG A 163 4.64 22.94 -17.26
N VAL A 164 3.57 23.41 -16.62
CA VAL A 164 2.93 22.68 -15.53
C VAL A 164 2.21 21.46 -16.13
N VAL A 165 2.47 20.26 -15.59
CA VAL A 165 1.96 18.98 -16.12
C VAL A 165 1.30 18.09 -15.08
N GLY A 166 1.44 18.41 -13.80
CA GLY A 166 0.85 17.70 -12.67
C GLY A 166 0.79 18.60 -11.45
N MET A 167 0.05 18.18 -10.43
CA MET A 167 -0.15 18.97 -9.21
C MET A 167 -0.57 18.10 -8.04
N ILE A 168 -0.23 18.52 -6.84
CA ILE A 168 -0.76 18.04 -5.56
C ILE A 168 -1.21 19.31 -4.80
N PRO A 169 -2.38 19.87 -5.15
CA PRO A 169 -2.79 21.18 -4.66
C PRO A 169 -2.83 21.30 -3.12
N PRO A 170 -3.28 20.28 -2.36
CA PRO A 170 -3.28 20.36 -0.90
C PRO A 170 -1.89 20.56 -0.26
N LEU A 171 -0.82 20.22 -0.99
CA LEU A 171 0.58 20.37 -0.54
C LEU A 171 1.32 21.49 -1.28
N ASN A 172 0.56 22.41 -1.89
CA ASN A 172 1.08 23.51 -2.72
C ASN A 172 2.15 23.09 -3.75
N THR A 173 2.08 21.85 -4.25
CA THR A 173 3.15 21.22 -5.03
C THR A 173 2.73 21.06 -6.48
N TYR A 174 3.59 21.47 -7.43
CA TYR A 174 3.29 21.46 -8.86
C TYR A 174 4.43 20.86 -9.67
N GLN A 175 4.10 19.96 -10.59
CA GLN A 175 5.07 19.28 -11.44
C GLN A 175 5.32 20.07 -12.73
N LEU A 176 6.58 20.39 -12.98
CA LEU A 176 7.05 21.10 -14.16
C LEU A 176 7.75 20.15 -15.13
N ARG A 177 7.37 20.24 -16.41
CA ARG A 177 8.10 19.66 -17.52
C ARG A 177 9.06 20.69 -18.12
N LEU A 178 10.34 20.49 -17.90
CA LEU A 178 11.45 21.32 -18.33
C LEU A 178 11.78 21.10 -19.81
N ALA A 179 12.55 22.01 -20.41
CA ALA A 179 13.10 21.85 -21.76
C ALA A 179 14.49 21.16 -21.77
N ALA A 180 14.90 20.59 -20.62
CA ALA A 180 16.20 19.97 -20.43
C ALA A 180 16.32 18.67 -21.24
N LYS A 181 17.53 18.39 -21.75
CA LYS A 181 17.81 17.20 -22.57
C LYS A 181 18.74 16.20 -21.90
N ASN A 182 19.27 16.56 -20.75
CA ASN A 182 20.22 15.79 -19.97
C ASN A 182 20.21 16.29 -18.53
N LEU A 183 20.82 15.51 -17.63
CA LEU A 183 20.87 15.80 -16.21
C LEU A 183 21.61 17.11 -15.90
N ASP A 184 22.67 17.46 -16.64
CA ASP A 184 23.40 18.72 -16.44
C ASP A 184 22.51 19.97 -16.66
N GLU A 185 21.73 19.97 -17.76
CA GLU A 185 20.77 21.04 -18.07
C GLU A 185 19.62 21.09 -17.05
N ARG A 186 19.16 19.92 -16.60
CA ARG A 186 18.12 19.75 -15.58
C ARG A 186 18.59 20.28 -14.23
N ASP A 187 19.78 19.89 -13.76
CA ASP A 187 20.36 20.32 -12.48
C ASP A 187 20.65 21.83 -12.45
N ALA A 188 21.14 22.39 -13.56
CA ALA A 188 21.30 23.83 -13.70
C ALA A 188 19.96 24.58 -13.61
N THR A 189 18.84 23.94 -13.94
CA THR A 189 17.51 24.51 -13.81
C THR A 189 16.93 24.32 -12.40
N VAL A 190 17.12 23.14 -11.80
CA VAL A 190 16.79 22.86 -10.39
C VAL A 190 17.45 23.88 -9.46
N LEU A 191 18.75 24.13 -9.62
CA LEU A 191 19.49 25.13 -8.82
C LEU A 191 18.94 26.55 -8.96
N ARG A 192 18.39 26.90 -10.13
CA ARG A 192 17.79 28.22 -10.35
C ARG A 192 16.38 28.30 -9.77
N LEU A 193 15.60 27.23 -9.90
CA LEU A 193 14.26 27.12 -9.31
C LEU A 193 14.32 27.19 -7.79
N GLY A 194 15.21 26.43 -7.15
CA GLY A 194 15.41 26.49 -5.69
C GLY A 194 16.03 27.79 -5.19
N GLY A 195 16.39 28.71 -6.08
CA GLY A 195 16.80 30.08 -5.71
C GLY A 195 15.66 31.11 -5.83
N GLU A 196 14.46 30.70 -6.25
CA GLU A 196 13.29 31.58 -6.28
C GLU A 196 12.71 31.72 -4.87
N VAL A 197 12.40 32.96 -4.48
CA VAL A 197 11.83 33.25 -3.15
C VAL A 197 10.47 32.59 -2.90
N SER A 198 9.76 32.21 -3.97
CA SER A 198 8.46 31.53 -3.86
C SER A 198 8.56 30.01 -3.88
N VAL A 199 9.76 29.44 -3.97
CA VAL A 199 9.97 27.99 -4.04
C VAL A 199 10.66 27.59 -2.76
N ASP A 200 10.01 26.70 -2.03
CA ASP A 200 10.52 26.16 -0.79
C ASP A 200 11.48 25.00 -1.10
N ALA A 201 11.03 24.02 -1.89
CA ALA A 201 11.87 22.95 -2.40
C ALA A 201 11.61 22.58 -3.87
N VAL A 202 12.59 21.91 -4.46
CA VAL A 202 12.47 21.25 -5.76
C VAL A 202 12.66 19.75 -5.56
N VAL A 203 11.64 18.98 -5.91
CA VAL A 203 11.63 17.52 -5.84
C VAL A 203 12.05 16.95 -7.18
N ILE A 204 13.05 16.06 -7.16
CA ILE A 204 13.45 15.28 -8.32
C ILE A 204 13.16 13.81 -8.06
N GLU A 205 12.60 13.14 -9.07
CA GLU A 205 12.38 11.71 -8.98
C GLU A 205 13.65 10.94 -9.36
N GLU A 206 13.94 9.96 -8.53
CA GLU A 206 15.04 9.02 -8.71
C GLU A 206 14.54 7.63 -8.34
N SER A 207 15.08 6.63 -9.02
CA SER A 207 14.89 5.22 -8.73
C SER A 207 16.24 4.53 -8.77
N GLY A 208 16.60 3.87 -7.67
CA GLY A 208 17.70 2.90 -7.62
C GLY A 208 17.21 1.49 -7.93
N ALA A 209 18.12 0.52 -7.98
CA ALA A 209 17.74 -0.89 -8.03
C ALA A 209 16.88 -1.23 -6.79
N GLU A 210 15.62 -1.63 -7.03
CA GLU A 210 14.79 -2.31 -6.03
C GLU A 210 15.20 -3.78 -6.01
N ASP A 211 16.44 -4.09 -5.63
CA ASP A 211 16.78 -5.49 -5.39
C ASP A 211 15.98 -5.94 -4.17
N GLY A 212 15.19 -7.00 -4.36
CA GLY A 212 14.32 -7.59 -3.34
C GLY A 212 15.12 -8.10 -2.15
N ILE A 213 15.47 -7.21 -1.21
CA ILE A 213 16.08 -7.54 0.07
C ILE A 213 15.14 -8.42 0.93
N GLU A 214 13.91 -8.61 0.49
CA GLU A 214 12.91 -9.46 1.14
C GLU A 214 13.22 -10.97 1.13
N ALA A 215 14.34 -11.36 0.49
CA ALA A 215 14.90 -12.71 0.57
C ALA A 215 16.05 -12.80 1.58
N ASP A 216 15.86 -12.33 2.81
CA ASP A 216 16.77 -12.66 3.91
C ASP A 216 16.57 -14.14 4.26
N THR A 217 17.45 -14.99 3.72
CA THR A 217 17.52 -16.48 3.79
C THR A 217 17.58 -17.11 5.21
N ALA A 218 17.03 -16.45 6.21
CA ALA A 218 16.76 -17.08 7.50
C ALA A 218 15.85 -18.28 7.30
N SER A 219 16.06 -19.30 8.15
CA SER A 219 15.26 -20.52 8.21
C SER A 219 13.77 -20.24 8.02
N ALA A 220 13.12 -21.00 7.16
CA ALA A 220 11.68 -20.93 6.97
C ALA A 220 10.98 -20.89 8.35
N PRO A 221 10.03 -19.97 8.57
CA PRO A 221 9.29 -19.88 9.80
C PRO A 221 8.65 -21.23 10.14
N PRO A 222 8.42 -21.51 11.44
CA PRO A 222 7.66 -22.67 11.87
C PRO A 222 6.29 -22.73 11.17
N ALA A 223 5.67 -23.92 11.19
CA ALA A 223 4.39 -24.16 10.53
C ALA A 223 3.36 -23.06 10.80
N ASP A 224 2.53 -22.80 9.80
CA ASP A 224 1.55 -21.70 9.79
C ASP A 224 0.74 -21.66 11.08
N ASN A 225 0.56 -20.45 11.63
CA ASN A 225 0.04 -20.05 12.96
C ASN A 225 1.04 -19.63 14.05
N GLU A 226 2.27 -20.17 14.13
CA GLU A 226 3.18 -19.79 15.23
C GLU A 226 3.75 -18.37 15.08
N GLU A 227 4.00 -17.95 13.83
CA GLU A 227 4.47 -16.61 13.50
C GLU A 227 3.40 -15.57 13.86
N TRP A 228 2.15 -15.79 13.42
CA TRP A 228 0.99 -14.97 13.78
C TRP A 228 0.65 -14.98 15.28
N ALA A 229 0.91 -16.09 15.97
CA ALA A 229 0.74 -16.19 17.41
C ALA A 229 1.67 -15.23 18.18
N SER A 230 2.82 -14.84 17.60
CA SER A 230 3.73 -13.83 18.17
C SER A 230 3.05 -12.48 18.40
N ASN A 231 1.99 -12.19 17.64
CA ASN A 231 1.18 -10.97 17.75
C ASN A 231 -0.19 -11.20 18.41
N ARG A 232 -0.51 -12.44 18.82
CA ARG A 232 -1.84 -12.85 19.31
C ARG A 232 -2.97 -12.59 18.29
N PHE A 233 -2.68 -12.81 17.02
CA PHE A 233 -3.58 -12.58 15.89
C PHE A 233 -4.95 -13.28 16.03
N LEU A 234 -4.96 -14.60 16.27
CA LEU A 234 -6.21 -15.36 16.40
C LEU A 234 -6.98 -15.02 17.68
N ASP A 235 -6.29 -14.65 18.76
CA ASP A 235 -6.94 -14.17 19.99
C ASP A 235 -7.69 -12.87 19.72
N ALA A 236 -7.11 -11.96 18.94
CA ALA A 236 -7.72 -10.68 18.58
C ALA A 236 -9.00 -10.88 17.76
N ILE A 237 -8.98 -11.78 16.77
CA ILE A 237 -10.16 -12.14 15.98
C ILE A 237 -11.24 -12.76 16.85
N ASN A 238 -10.88 -13.75 17.66
CA ASN A 238 -11.80 -14.39 18.59
C ASN A 238 -12.41 -13.39 19.58
N PHE A 239 -11.61 -12.45 20.09
CA PHE A 239 -12.08 -11.38 20.96
C PHE A 239 -13.06 -10.47 20.22
N TYR A 240 -12.69 -9.95 19.04
CA TYR A 240 -13.54 -9.07 18.24
C TYR A 240 -14.88 -9.76 17.94
N GLN A 241 -14.85 -10.98 17.41
CA GLN A 241 -16.05 -11.75 17.09
C GLN A 241 -16.95 -12.02 18.30
N ARG A 242 -16.38 -12.49 19.43
CA ARG A 242 -17.18 -12.84 20.62
C ARG A 242 -17.66 -11.62 21.39
N ARG A 243 -16.80 -10.61 21.52
CA ARG A 243 -17.09 -9.40 22.30
C ARG A 243 -18.04 -8.47 21.55
N LEU A 244 -18.06 -8.50 20.21
CA LEU A 244 -18.89 -7.61 19.40
C LEU A 244 -20.10 -8.32 18.78
N GLN A 245 -20.33 -9.60 19.11
CA GLN A 245 -21.65 -10.22 18.93
C GLN A 245 -22.71 -9.45 19.73
N GLN A 246 -23.91 -9.32 19.14
CA GLN A 246 -24.99 -8.36 19.44
C GLN A 246 -25.45 -8.17 20.91
N GLU A 247 -24.92 -8.93 21.86
CA GLU A 247 -25.27 -8.84 23.29
C GLU A 247 -24.36 -7.90 24.10
N SER A 248 -23.29 -7.34 23.51
CA SER A 248 -22.33 -6.49 24.23
C SER A 248 -22.64 -5.00 24.26
N GLY A 249 -23.47 -4.50 23.33
CA GLY A 249 -23.83 -3.09 23.21
C GLY A 249 -22.76 -2.18 22.60
N VAL A 250 -21.66 -2.73 22.07
CA VAL A 250 -20.62 -1.96 21.37
C VAL A 250 -21.00 -1.84 19.88
N GLU A 251 -21.20 -0.61 19.41
CA GLU A 251 -21.45 -0.30 18.00
C GLU A 251 -20.11 -0.18 17.26
N THR A 252 -20.02 -0.76 16.06
CA THR A 252 -18.84 -0.66 15.20
C THR A 252 -19.10 0.18 13.96
N HIS A 253 -18.06 0.83 13.45
CA HIS A 253 -18.14 1.80 12.34
C HIS A 253 -17.25 1.39 11.16
N PRO A 254 -17.74 1.52 9.91
CA PRO A 254 -16.93 1.24 8.73
C PRO A 254 -15.68 2.12 8.69
N ILE A 255 -14.52 1.52 8.40
CA ILE A 255 -13.25 2.23 8.24
C ILE A 255 -12.72 1.96 6.84
N ARG A 256 -12.18 3.02 6.22
CA ARG A 256 -11.48 2.96 4.94
C ARG A 256 -9.98 3.01 5.16
N ILE A 257 -9.28 2.07 4.54
CA ILE A 257 -7.85 1.85 4.63
C ILE A 257 -7.25 2.08 3.25
N GLY A 258 -6.19 2.88 3.18
CA GLY A 258 -5.40 3.08 1.96
C GLY A 258 -4.08 2.32 2.05
N ILE A 259 -3.72 1.58 1.01
CA ILE A 259 -2.46 0.84 0.90
C ILE A 259 -1.75 1.37 -0.34
N ILE A 260 -0.57 1.96 -0.13
CA ILE A 260 0.26 2.49 -1.21
C ILE A 260 1.11 1.35 -1.77
N GLU A 261 0.46 0.50 -2.57
CA GLU A 261 1.00 -0.71 -3.21
C GLU A 261 0.43 -0.88 -4.63
N ARG A 262 0.97 -1.85 -5.37
CA ARG A 262 0.48 -2.25 -6.71
C ARG A 262 0.15 -3.74 -6.72
N ASP A 263 -0.36 -4.22 -7.86
CA ASP A 263 -0.27 -5.63 -8.24
C ASP A 263 -0.94 -6.64 -7.28
N VAL A 264 -2.27 -6.53 -7.13
CA VAL A 264 -3.09 -7.56 -6.47
C VAL A 264 -3.62 -8.54 -7.51
N ASP A 265 -3.30 -9.82 -7.38
CA ASP A 265 -3.78 -10.87 -8.29
C ASP A 265 -5.21 -11.31 -7.90
N PHE A 266 -6.22 -10.87 -8.65
CA PHE A 266 -7.61 -11.27 -8.40
C PHE A 266 -7.97 -12.66 -8.94
N ASP A 267 -7.06 -13.33 -9.64
CA ASP A 267 -7.23 -14.74 -10.04
C ASP A 267 -6.72 -15.70 -8.96
N ALA A 268 -5.88 -15.23 -8.04
CA ALA A 268 -5.45 -16.00 -6.87
C ALA A 268 -6.64 -16.38 -5.96
N PRO A 269 -6.67 -17.59 -5.37
CA PRO A 269 -7.75 -18.02 -4.49
C PRO A 269 -7.99 -17.09 -3.29
N ASP A 270 -6.95 -16.42 -2.79
CA ASP A 270 -7.02 -15.45 -1.68
C ASP A 270 -7.90 -14.24 -2.01
N PHE A 271 -8.02 -13.87 -3.29
CA PHE A 271 -8.72 -12.66 -3.75
C PHE A 271 -9.85 -12.92 -4.76
N SER A 272 -9.94 -14.14 -5.30
CA SER A 272 -10.87 -14.51 -6.38
C SER A 272 -12.34 -14.19 -6.10
N ASP A 273 -12.76 -14.24 -4.84
CA ASP A 273 -14.15 -13.99 -4.44
C ASP A 273 -14.50 -12.49 -4.26
N TYR A 274 -13.53 -11.58 -4.42
CA TYR A 274 -13.78 -10.15 -4.59
C TYR A 274 -14.21 -9.78 -6.00
N THR A 275 -14.04 -10.68 -6.97
CA THR A 275 -14.54 -10.48 -8.34
C THR A 275 -15.98 -10.98 -8.47
N GLY A 276 -16.80 -10.28 -9.26
CA GLY A 276 -18.18 -10.68 -9.54
C GLY A 276 -19.20 -9.79 -8.84
N ALA A 277 -20.07 -10.35 -8.00
CA ALA A 277 -21.18 -9.60 -7.41
C ALA A 277 -20.67 -8.43 -6.55
N ASP A 278 -21.51 -7.39 -6.41
CA ASP A 278 -21.22 -6.25 -5.55
C ASP A 278 -20.83 -6.73 -4.14
N CYS A 279 -19.59 -6.44 -3.74
CA CYS A 279 -19.05 -6.85 -2.45
C CYS A 279 -19.85 -6.27 -1.28
N ARG A 280 -20.55 -5.14 -1.50
CA ARG A 280 -21.44 -4.49 -0.53
C ARG A 280 -22.86 -5.08 -0.50
N ALA A 281 -23.14 -6.13 -1.28
CA ALA A 281 -24.36 -6.91 -1.12
C ALA A 281 -24.46 -7.54 0.29
N ASP A 282 -23.32 -7.80 0.91
CA ASP A 282 -23.19 -8.01 2.35
C ASP A 282 -22.52 -6.78 2.97
N SER A 283 -23.25 -6.08 3.86
CA SER A 283 -22.75 -4.85 4.47
C SER A 283 -21.62 -5.07 5.47
N ARG A 284 -21.39 -6.31 5.95
CA ARG A 284 -20.35 -6.62 6.95
C ARG A 284 -19.04 -7.08 6.32
N ARG A 285 -19.12 -7.58 5.09
CA ARG A 285 -18.01 -8.10 4.32
C ARG A 285 -16.96 -7.01 4.06
N LEU A 286 -15.67 -7.33 4.14
CA LEU A 286 -14.62 -6.47 3.62
C LEU A 286 -14.72 -6.36 2.09
N CYS A 287 -14.46 -5.16 1.55
CA CYS A 287 -14.26 -4.94 0.12
C CYS A 287 -12.81 -4.56 -0.15
N LEU A 288 -12.25 -5.15 -1.21
CA LEU A 288 -10.92 -4.87 -1.71
C LEU A 288 -11.02 -4.22 -3.09
N TYR A 289 -10.37 -3.08 -3.27
CA TYR A 289 -10.33 -2.34 -4.52
C TYR A 289 -8.88 -2.14 -4.94
N ALA A 290 -8.47 -2.75 -6.06
CA ALA A 290 -7.09 -2.72 -6.51
C ALA A 290 -7.01 -3.00 -8.02
N PRO A 291 -6.04 -2.39 -8.74
CA PRO A 291 -5.65 -2.88 -10.06
C PRO A 291 -5.17 -4.33 -9.98
N ASP A 292 -5.49 -5.10 -11.01
CA ASP A 292 -5.16 -6.51 -11.12
C ASP A 292 -3.73 -6.75 -11.62
N ALA A 293 -3.11 -7.84 -11.15
CA ALA A 293 -1.84 -8.36 -11.67
C ALA A 293 -1.87 -9.87 -11.89
N ASP A 294 -0.93 -10.37 -12.67
CA ASP A 294 -0.79 -11.79 -13.00
C ASP A 294 0.29 -12.48 -12.11
N GLN A 295 0.56 -11.93 -10.92
CA GLN A 295 1.62 -12.40 -10.01
C GLN A 295 1.08 -12.55 -8.57
N PRO A 296 0.67 -13.77 -8.16
CA PRO A 296 0.04 -13.98 -6.85
C PRO A 296 1.02 -13.82 -5.69
N ASP A 297 2.30 -14.11 -5.91
CA ASP A 297 3.37 -13.91 -4.93
C ASP A 297 3.95 -12.48 -4.95
N GLY A 298 3.35 -11.55 -5.70
CA GLY A 298 3.80 -10.17 -5.76
C GLY A 298 3.77 -9.48 -4.40
N HIS A 299 4.62 -8.47 -4.22
CA HIS A 299 4.73 -7.71 -2.97
C HIS A 299 3.37 -7.16 -2.52
N GLY A 300 2.63 -6.49 -3.40
CA GLY A 300 1.35 -5.90 -3.04
C GLY A 300 0.21 -6.91 -2.87
N SER A 301 0.24 -8.06 -3.56
CA SER A 301 -0.65 -9.20 -3.25
C SER A 301 -0.39 -9.71 -1.84
N THR A 302 0.87 -9.86 -1.45
CA THR A 302 1.24 -10.34 -0.11
C THR A 302 0.88 -9.32 0.98
N VAL A 303 1.20 -8.04 0.79
CA VAL A 303 0.84 -6.95 1.72
C VAL A 303 -0.69 -6.83 1.86
N SER A 304 -1.43 -6.83 0.75
CA SER A 304 -2.90 -6.75 0.78
C SER A 304 -3.51 -8.02 1.40
N GLY A 305 -2.89 -9.17 1.18
CA GLY A 305 -3.31 -10.46 1.71
C GLY A 305 -3.33 -10.51 3.23
N ILE A 306 -2.36 -9.86 3.89
CA ILE A 306 -2.30 -9.77 5.37
C ILE A 306 -3.55 -9.10 5.96
N LEU A 307 -4.21 -8.21 5.23
CA LEU A 307 -5.48 -7.60 5.66
C LEU A 307 -6.70 -8.35 5.12
N ALA A 308 -6.67 -8.72 3.84
CA ALA A 308 -7.87 -9.01 3.05
C ALA A 308 -7.92 -10.42 2.42
N ALA A 309 -6.88 -11.25 2.52
CA ALA A 309 -6.92 -12.59 1.93
C ALA A 309 -8.02 -13.45 2.55
N ALA A 310 -8.74 -14.19 1.70
CA ALA A 310 -9.63 -15.24 2.15
C ALA A 310 -8.87 -16.33 2.91
N TRP A 311 -9.44 -16.81 4.00
CA TRP A 311 -8.80 -17.85 4.83
C TRP A 311 -8.92 -19.23 4.18
N ASP A 312 -7.91 -20.08 4.43
CA ASP A 312 -7.84 -21.46 3.97
C ASP A 312 -7.96 -21.62 2.44
N LYS A 313 -7.54 -20.60 1.66
CA LYS A 313 -7.77 -20.56 0.21
C LYS A 313 -6.49 -20.50 -0.61
N GLY A 314 -5.52 -19.66 -0.29
CA GLY A 314 -4.38 -19.40 -1.19
C GLY A 314 -3.04 -19.13 -0.52
N GLY A 315 -2.90 -19.41 0.77
CA GLY A 315 -1.61 -19.34 1.48
C GLY A 315 -1.47 -18.17 2.46
N ASN A 316 -2.37 -17.17 2.40
CA ASN A 316 -2.42 -16.06 3.35
C ASN A 316 -3.72 -16.07 4.17
N SER A 317 -3.82 -15.27 5.23
CA SER A 317 -4.99 -15.15 6.09
C SER A 317 -5.19 -13.71 6.52
N GLY A 318 -6.14 -13.02 5.87
CA GLY A 318 -6.38 -11.61 6.12
C GLY A 318 -6.96 -11.32 7.50
N PHE A 319 -6.33 -10.44 8.27
CA PHE A 319 -6.81 -10.05 9.60
C PHE A 319 -8.23 -9.46 9.57
N LEU A 320 -8.45 -8.44 8.74
CA LEU A 320 -9.73 -7.74 8.65
C LEU A 320 -10.79 -8.64 8.02
N ARG A 321 -10.39 -9.49 7.07
CA ARG A 321 -11.26 -10.52 6.49
C ARG A 321 -11.78 -11.51 7.55
N GLY A 322 -10.98 -11.83 8.55
CA GLY A 322 -11.40 -12.62 9.71
C GLY A 322 -12.49 -11.95 10.57
N LEU A 323 -12.78 -10.66 10.37
CA LEU A 323 -13.77 -9.92 11.14
C LEU A 323 -15.15 -9.84 10.46
N ASP A 324 -15.28 -10.29 9.20
CA ASP A 324 -16.46 -10.12 8.36
C ASP A 324 -17.79 -10.59 8.98
N ASP A 325 -17.78 -11.58 9.87
CA ASP A 325 -19.01 -12.11 10.49
C ASP A 325 -19.77 -11.07 11.34
N VAL A 326 -19.01 -10.18 12.00
CA VAL A 326 -19.53 -9.17 12.95
C VAL A 326 -19.06 -7.75 12.66
N GLY A 327 -18.11 -7.59 11.73
CA GLY A 327 -17.50 -6.32 11.40
C GLY A 327 -18.47 -5.36 10.72
N PRO A 328 -18.11 -4.07 10.66
CA PRO A 328 -18.94 -3.04 10.05
C PRO A 328 -18.79 -2.96 8.52
N GLY A 329 -17.99 -3.84 7.90
CA GLY A 329 -17.57 -3.74 6.51
C GLY A 329 -16.43 -2.74 6.32
N PHE A 330 -15.22 -3.24 6.06
CA PHE A 330 -14.03 -2.42 5.79
C PHE A 330 -13.88 -2.18 4.29
N ASP A 331 -13.41 -0.99 3.89
CA ASP A 331 -12.97 -0.69 2.53
C ASP A 331 -11.43 -0.69 2.50
N VAL A 332 -10.81 -1.61 1.76
CA VAL A 332 -9.36 -1.62 1.52
C VAL A 332 -9.10 -1.14 0.09
N ILE A 333 -8.42 0.00 -0.03
CA ILE A 333 -8.07 0.62 -1.31
C ILE A 333 -6.57 0.47 -1.52
N VAL A 334 -6.18 -0.12 -2.65
CA VAL A 334 -4.77 -0.36 -3.00
C VAL A 334 -4.41 0.40 -4.28
N GLY A 335 -3.38 1.24 -4.24
CA GLY A 335 -2.89 1.96 -5.42
C GLY A 335 -1.79 2.99 -5.15
N ARG A 336 -1.08 3.40 -6.22
CA ARG A 336 0.04 4.37 -6.18
C ARG A 336 -0.12 5.54 -7.17
N ASP A 337 -1.34 5.80 -7.66
CA ASP A 337 -1.68 6.80 -8.70
C ASP A 337 -0.97 6.58 -10.06
N SER A 338 0.31 6.93 -10.16
CA SER A 338 1.15 6.73 -11.36
C SER A 338 2.50 6.07 -11.02
N ASP A 339 3.32 5.79 -12.04
CA ASP A 339 4.67 5.24 -11.84
C ASP A 339 5.72 6.32 -11.52
N ALA A 340 5.30 7.53 -11.12
CA ALA A 340 6.16 8.69 -10.83
C ALA A 340 6.80 8.66 -9.43
N GLY A 341 7.26 7.48 -9.00
CA GLY A 341 8.06 7.31 -7.79
C GLY A 341 7.39 7.80 -6.50
N ILE A 342 8.14 8.57 -5.70
CA ILE A 342 7.69 9.00 -4.36
C ILE A 342 6.62 10.09 -4.46
N THR A 343 6.74 11.03 -5.38
CA THR A 343 5.73 12.08 -5.58
C THR A 343 4.36 11.47 -5.92
N ALA A 344 4.30 10.41 -6.73
CA ALA A 344 3.05 9.69 -7.02
C ALA A 344 2.47 8.98 -5.78
N ASN A 345 3.32 8.39 -4.92
CA ASN A 345 2.87 7.79 -3.66
C ASN A 345 2.21 8.82 -2.74
N ILE A 346 2.76 10.03 -2.68
CA ILE A 346 2.20 11.13 -1.90
C ILE A 346 0.89 11.62 -2.54
N ALA A 347 0.84 11.83 -3.86
CA ALA A 347 -0.37 12.19 -4.58
C ALA A 347 -1.52 11.18 -4.35
N ALA A 348 -1.21 9.88 -4.43
CA ALA A 348 -2.14 8.79 -4.12
C ALA A 348 -2.62 8.85 -2.66
N SER A 349 -1.71 9.11 -1.72
CA SER A 349 -2.04 9.22 -0.29
C SER A 349 -2.97 10.40 -0.02
N VAL A 350 -2.71 11.56 -0.63
CA VAL A 350 -3.58 12.75 -0.53
C VAL A 350 -4.98 12.44 -1.06
N ASN A 351 -5.09 11.90 -2.27
CA ASN A 351 -6.38 11.53 -2.86
C ASN A 351 -7.15 10.52 -1.99
N MET A 352 -6.45 9.51 -1.45
CA MET A 352 -7.05 8.51 -0.58
C MET A 352 -7.59 9.11 0.73
N VAL A 353 -6.87 10.08 1.31
CA VAL A 353 -7.28 10.80 2.52
C VAL A 353 -8.47 11.72 2.23
N GLU A 354 -8.46 12.45 1.13
CA GLU A 354 -9.62 13.23 0.67
C GLU A 354 -10.85 12.34 0.38
N ASP A 355 -10.60 11.11 -0.06
CA ASP A 355 -11.62 10.06 -0.24
C ASP A 355 -12.05 9.40 1.09
N GLY A 356 -11.54 9.84 2.23
CA GLY A 356 -11.98 9.42 3.57
C GLY A 356 -11.23 8.23 4.15
N VAL A 357 -10.04 7.89 3.66
CA VAL A 357 -9.13 6.96 4.34
C VAL A 357 -8.79 7.50 5.74
N ARG A 358 -8.84 6.63 6.75
CA ARG A 358 -8.44 6.93 8.13
C ARG A 358 -7.08 6.35 8.51
N VAL A 359 -6.65 5.29 7.82
CA VAL A 359 -5.39 4.58 8.06
C VAL A 359 -4.70 4.35 6.72
N LEU A 360 -3.52 4.94 6.53
CA LEU A 360 -2.64 4.71 5.39
C LEU A 360 -1.57 3.69 5.75
N ASN A 361 -1.28 2.76 4.84
CA ASN A 361 -0.18 1.81 4.93
C ASN A 361 0.90 2.15 3.90
N TRP A 362 2.09 2.51 4.39
CA TRP A 362 3.29 2.75 3.60
C TRP A 362 4.33 1.65 3.87
N SER A 363 4.28 0.58 3.09
CA SER A 363 5.26 -0.52 3.12
C SER A 363 6.50 -0.20 2.26
N TRP A 364 6.91 1.06 2.22
CA TRP A 364 8.05 1.54 1.44
C TRP A 364 8.93 2.49 2.26
N GLY A 365 10.15 2.68 1.79
CA GLY A 365 11.10 3.62 2.37
C GLY A 365 12.35 3.76 1.52
N ILE A 366 13.06 4.86 1.69
CA ILE A 366 14.30 5.16 0.97
C ILE A 366 15.45 5.48 1.92
N HIS A 367 16.67 5.29 1.42
CA HIS A 367 17.92 5.67 2.09
C HIS A 367 18.62 6.79 1.31
N ARG A 368 19.42 7.62 1.98
CA ARG A 368 20.37 8.52 1.31
C ARG A 368 21.62 7.74 0.89
N VAL A 369 22.19 8.06 -0.27
CA VAL A 369 23.53 7.57 -0.67
C VAL A 369 24.53 7.85 0.45
N GLY A 370 25.29 6.82 0.83
CA GLY A 370 26.23 6.87 1.95
C GLY A 370 25.65 6.41 3.29
N ALA A 371 24.38 5.99 3.35
CA ALA A 371 23.82 5.32 4.51
C ALA A 371 24.60 4.04 4.86
N ILE A 372 24.70 3.75 6.15
CA ILE A 372 25.36 2.57 6.71
C ILE A 372 24.43 1.81 7.63
N ASP A 373 24.63 0.51 7.74
CA ASP A 373 23.95 -0.35 8.70
C ASP A 373 24.56 -0.23 10.12
N VAL A 374 23.97 -0.93 11.09
CA VAL A 374 24.46 -0.99 12.49
C VAL A 374 25.88 -1.57 12.62
N ASN A 375 26.35 -2.33 11.64
CA ASN A 375 27.70 -2.90 11.61
C ASN A 375 28.72 -1.95 10.96
N GLY A 376 28.26 -0.85 10.35
CA GLY A 376 29.07 0.10 9.60
C GLY A 376 29.28 -0.26 8.13
N ASP A 377 28.54 -1.23 7.60
CA ASP A 377 28.57 -1.62 6.19
C ASP A 377 27.65 -0.71 5.35
N PRO A 378 28.01 -0.36 4.10
CA PRO A 378 27.17 0.47 3.24
C PRO A 378 25.84 -0.17 2.89
N ILE A 379 24.79 0.65 2.82
CA ILE A 379 23.47 0.27 2.30
C ILE A 379 23.37 0.75 0.84
N ASP A 380 23.07 -0.17 -0.08
CA ASP A 380 23.02 0.08 -1.53
C ASP A 380 21.61 -0.09 -2.14
N SER A 381 20.62 -0.44 -1.33
CA SER A 381 19.23 -0.63 -1.75
C SER A 381 18.34 0.56 -1.44
N LEU A 382 17.41 0.83 -2.35
CA LEU A 382 16.43 1.92 -2.21
C LEU A 382 17.10 3.27 -1.91
N VAL A 383 18.34 3.45 -2.38
CA VAL A 383 19.11 4.68 -2.15
C VAL A 383 18.70 5.80 -3.10
N ARG A 384 18.88 7.04 -2.65
CA ARG A 384 18.59 8.28 -3.36
C ARG A 384 19.73 9.28 -3.16
N SER A 385 20.02 10.09 -4.17
CA SER A 385 21.02 11.14 -4.06
C SER A 385 20.61 12.15 -2.99
N GLY A 386 21.59 12.91 -2.48
CA GLY A 386 21.30 13.96 -1.50
C GLY A 386 20.32 15.01 -2.02
N ILE A 387 20.35 15.30 -3.33
CA ILE A 387 19.44 16.27 -3.96
C ILE A 387 18.00 15.75 -3.95
N ALA A 388 17.79 14.49 -4.33
CA ALA A 388 16.47 13.87 -4.28
C ALA A 388 15.94 13.76 -2.85
N MET A 389 16.78 13.32 -1.90
CA MET A 389 16.41 13.20 -0.49
C MET A 389 15.92 14.51 0.10
N SER A 390 16.61 15.63 -0.14
CA SER A 390 16.17 16.94 0.37
C SER A 390 14.82 17.36 -0.19
N GLY A 391 14.54 17.09 -1.46
CA GLY A 391 13.22 17.39 -2.04
C GLY A 391 12.10 16.51 -1.46
N TYR A 392 12.38 15.22 -1.20
CA TYR A 392 11.40 14.33 -0.58
C TYR A 392 11.14 14.65 0.88
N GLU A 393 12.16 15.11 1.61
CA GLU A 393 12.04 15.57 2.98
C GLU A 393 11.00 16.69 3.06
N GLU A 394 11.16 17.75 2.27
CA GLU A 394 10.21 18.86 2.25
C GLU A 394 8.80 18.42 1.83
N LEU A 395 8.68 17.61 0.78
CA LEU A 395 7.37 17.10 0.34
C LEU A 395 6.65 16.29 1.43
N LEU A 396 7.41 15.52 2.23
CA LEU A 396 6.86 14.76 3.36
C LEU A 396 6.52 15.66 4.54
N GLU A 397 7.30 16.70 4.80
CA GLU A 397 6.99 17.72 5.81
C GLU A 397 5.65 18.38 5.50
N GLU A 398 5.49 18.88 4.27
CA GLU A 398 4.23 19.44 3.76
C GLU A 398 3.06 18.46 3.89
N PHE A 399 3.28 17.19 3.54
CA PHE A 399 2.25 16.17 3.69
C PHE A 399 1.80 15.99 5.14
N PHE A 400 2.73 15.94 6.10
CA PHE A 400 2.37 15.79 7.52
C PHE A 400 1.84 17.08 8.16
N LEU A 401 2.24 18.25 7.66
CA LEU A 401 1.66 19.54 8.05
C LEU A 401 0.18 19.60 7.59
N TRP A 402 -0.08 19.29 6.32
CA TRP A 402 -1.43 19.19 5.79
C TRP A 402 -2.29 18.18 6.55
N LEU A 403 -1.77 16.97 6.83
CA LEU A 403 -2.49 15.99 7.64
C LEU A 403 -2.82 16.51 9.03
N ARG A 404 -1.93 17.28 9.67
CA ARG A 404 -2.17 17.80 11.02
C ARG A 404 -3.24 18.89 11.01
N GLU A 405 -3.26 19.74 10.00
CA GLU A 405 -4.18 20.86 9.88
C GLU A 405 -5.57 20.41 9.43
N GLU A 406 -5.64 19.65 8.33
CA GLU A 406 -6.90 19.34 7.64
C GLU A 406 -7.45 17.95 7.98
N HIS A 407 -6.59 17.02 8.39
CA HIS A 407 -6.95 15.62 8.63
C HIS A 407 -6.37 15.04 9.94
N PRO A 408 -6.55 15.71 11.11
CA PRO A 408 -5.86 15.37 12.36
C PRO A 408 -6.22 13.97 12.89
N ASN A 409 -7.26 13.34 12.35
CA ASN A 409 -7.75 12.03 12.72
C ASN A 409 -7.23 10.89 11.82
N VAL A 410 -6.36 11.19 10.84
CA VAL A 410 -5.72 10.21 9.96
C VAL A 410 -4.38 9.77 10.54
N VAL A 411 -4.06 8.48 10.39
CA VAL A 411 -2.76 7.92 10.75
C VAL A 411 -2.09 7.26 9.55
N VAL A 412 -0.77 7.32 9.52
CA VAL A 412 0.11 6.67 8.57
C VAL A 412 0.92 5.61 9.31
N VAL A 413 0.88 4.37 8.82
CA VAL A 413 1.65 3.25 9.34
C VAL A 413 2.75 2.94 8.32
N ASN A 414 4.01 3.06 8.74
CA ASN A 414 5.16 2.92 7.87
C ASN A 414 6.11 1.82 8.33
N SER A 415 6.68 1.09 7.37
CA SER A 415 7.74 0.12 7.64
C SER A 415 9.04 0.82 8.06
N ALA A 416 9.68 0.34 9.13
CA ALA A 416 10.97 0.87 9.59
C ALA A 416 12.08 0.76 8.52
N GLY A 417 12.04 -0.29 7.70
CA GLY A 417 13.04 -0.59 6.68
C GLY A 417 13.83 -1.87 6.98
N ASN A 418 14.44 -2.43 5.93
CA ASN A 418 15.14 -3.71 5.97
C ASN A 418 16.67 -3.57 5.79
N GLY A 419 17.24 -2.43 6.17
CA GLY A 419 18.67 -2.12 5.99
C GLY A 419 19.54 -2.47 7.19
N SER A 420 18.97 -3.08 8.23
CA SER A 420 19.63 -3.26 9.54
C SER A 420 20.25 -1.94 10.03
N SER A 421 19.53 -0.83 9.90
CA SER A 421 19.99 0.54 10.22
C SER A 421 19.11 1.21 11.29
N PHE A 422 19.37 2.48 11.55
CA PHE A 422 18.64 3.31 12.51
C PHE A 422 17.51 4.06 11.80
N SER A 423 16.28 3.87 12.28
CA SER A 423 15.06 4.44 11.66
C SER A 423 14.95 5.96 11.82
N GLY A 424 15.51 6.49 12.91
CA GLY A 424 15.49 7.89 13.33
C GLY A 424 16.65 8.74 12.81
N ARG A 425 17.54 8.20 11.98
CA ARG A 425 18.57 9.00 11.29
C ARG A 425 17.93 9.77 10.12
N ASP A 426 17.37 10.93 10.45
CA ASP A 426 16.78 11.92 9.53
C ASP A 426 17.63 12.17 8.28
N GLU A 427 18.94 12.37 8.44
CA GLU A 427 19.87 12.60 7.33
C GLU A 427 19.90 11.44 6.32
N TYR A 428 19.50 10.22 6.71
CA TYR A 428 19.73 9.01 5.91
C TYR A 428 18.48 8.20 5.58
N ARG A 429 17.31 8.47 6.17
CA ARG A 429 16.15 7.57 6.06
C ARG A 429 14.84 8.34 5.96
N LEU A 430 13.98 8.03 4.98
CA LEU A 430 12.63 8.60 4.85
C LEU A 430 11.58 7.53 4.46
N PRO A 431 10.33 7.58 4.94
CA PRO A 431 9.76 8.60 5.81
C PRO A 431 9.90 8.26 7.30
N SER A 432 10.42 7.08 7.65
CA SER A 432 10.39 6.58 9.03
C SER A 432 11.07 7.47 10.05
N SER A 433 12.00 8.35 9.65
CA SER A 433 12.69 9.28 10.56
C SER A 433 11.82 10.43 11.06
N PHE A 434 10.74 10.78 10.34
CA PHE A 434 9.87 11.91 10.70
C PHE A 434 9.24 11.74 12.08
N VAL A 435 9.30 12.78 12.91
CA VAL A 435 8.71 12.78 14.25
C VAL A 435 7.36 13.48 14.24
N THR A 436 6.28 12.70 14.24
CA THR A 436 4.90 13.21 14.28
C THR A 436 3.96 12.17 14.87
N ASP A 437 2.93 12.61 15.58
CA ASP A 437 1.94 11.73 16.23
C ASP A 437 1.15 10.89 15.20
N GLN A 438 1.03 11.38 13.96
CA GLN A 438 0.33 10.71 12.87
C GLN A 438 1.15 9.63 12.15
N LEU A 439 2.45 9.45 12.45
CA LEU A 439 3.30 8.44 11.80
C LEU A 439 3.75 7.35 12.77
N PHE A 440 3.28 6.13 12.53
CA PHE A 440 3.58 4.92 13.30
C PHE A 440 4.64 4.11 12.56
N VAL A 441 5.80 3.89 13.16
CA VAL A 441 6.90 3.15 12.53
C VAL A 441 6.97 1.73 13.07
N VAL A 442 6.91 0.76 12.16
CA VAL A 442 6.77 -0.65 12.49
C VAL A 442 8.05 -1.42 12.15
N GLY A 443 8.68 -1.97 13.18
CA GLY A 443 9.82 -2.88 13.07
C GLY A 443 9.37 -4.32 12.85
N GLY A 444 10.32 -5.17 12.47
CA GLY A 444 10.08 -6.57 12.15
C GLY A 444 10.67 -7.52 13.18
N HIS A 445 9.85 -8.42 13.71
CA HIS A 445 10.31 -9.58 14.49
C HIS A 445 9.94 -10.89 13.79
N GLN A 446 10.47 -11.99 14.32
CA GLN A 446 10.09 -13.35 13.92
C GLN A 446 9.98 -14.26 15.15
N ARG A 447 9.30 -15.39 15.00
CA ARG A 447 9.24 -16.43 16.04
C ARG A 447 10.64 -16.93 16.39
N SER A 448 10.93 -17.03 17.69
CA SER A 448 12.18 -17.61 18.18
C SER A 448 12.12 -19.15 18.22
N GLU A 449 13.27 -19.81 18.34
CA GLU A 449 13.32 -21.27 18.53
C GLU A 449 12.99 -21.72 19.97
N LYS A 450 12.79 -20.77 20.90
CA LYS A 450 12.57 -21.07 22.32
C LYS A 450 11.12 -21.50 22.56
N ASP A 451 10.91 -22.60 23.27
CA ASP A 451 9.59 -23.06 23.72
C ASP A 451 9.22 -22.37 25.06
N VAL A 452 8.65 -21.17 24.93
CA VAL A 452 8.22 -20.32 26.04
C VAL A 452 6.79 -19.83 25.81
N PRO A 453 6.07 -19.39 26.85
CA PRO A 453 4.75 -18.76 26.69
C PRO A 453 4.78 -17.54 25.76
N VAL A 454 3.66 -17.24 25.11
CA VAL A 454 3.54 -16.14 24.13
C VAL A 454 3.87 -14.77 24.73
N ASP A 455 3.59 -14.56 26.01
CA ASP A 455 3.87 -13.32 26.76
C ASP A 455 5.33 -13.18 27.20
N ASP A 456 6.14 -14.24 27.10
CA ASP A 456 7.56 -14.19 27.42
C ASP A 456 8.33 -13.36 26.37
N ALA A 457 9.23 -12.48 26.82
CA ALA A 457 10.05 -11.63 25.95
C ALA A 457 10.90 -12.43 24.96
N ALA A 458 11.23 -13.67 25.30
CA ALA A 458 12.03 -14.56 24.48
C ALA A 458 11.21 -15.34 23.43
N TYR A 459 9.89 -15.18 23.38
CA TYR A 459 9.01 -15.84 22.40
C TYR A 459 9.31 -15.41 20.96
N ALA A 460 9.64 -14.14 20.76
CA ALA A 460 10.02 -13.58 19.48
C ALA A 460 11.42 -12.96 19.54
N VAL A 461 12.08 -12.85 18.39
CA VAL A 461 13.37 -12.18 18.24
C VAL A 461 13.30 -11.19 17.11
N LYS A 462 14.03 -10.07 17.21
CA LYS A 462 14.12 -9.10 16.12
C LYS A 462 14.61 -9.80 14.85
N ARG A 463 14.03 -9.45 13.69
CA ARG A 463 14.64 -9.82 12.41
C ARG A 463 15.96 -9.07 12.23
N LYS A 464 16.98 -9.79 11.75
CA LYS A 464 18.32 -9.23 11.55
C LYS A 464 18.28 -7.98 10.66
N ALA A 465 17.58 -8.07 9.52
CA ALA A 465 17.44 -6.97 8.57
C ALA A 465 16.58 -5.81 9.07
N SER A 466 15.74 -5.98 10.11
CA SER A 466 14.89 -4.89 10.59
C SER A 466 15.72 -3.72 11.09
N ASN A 467 15.39 -2.52 10.62
CA ASN A 467 15.83 -1.29 11.24
C ASN A 467 15.31 -1.21 12.68
N ILE A 468 16.03 -0.45 13.51
CA ILE A 468 15.85 -0.32 14.95
C ILE A 468 15.84 1.14 15.37
N ASP A 469 15.88 1.39 16.68
CA ASP A 469 15.92 2.63 17.46
C ASP A 469 14.60 3.12 18.05
N MET A 470 14.72 4.19 18.85
CA MET A 470 13.62 4.86 19.52
C MET A 470 12.54 5.41 18.58
N ARG A 471 12.81 5.51 17.27
CA ARG A 471 11.79 5.92 16.31
C ARG A 471 10.85 4.77 15.97
N VAL A 472 11.27 3.52 16.12
CA VAL A 472 10.38 2.36 15.95
C VAL A 472 9.39 2.30 17.11
N ASP A 473 8.10 2.39 16.80
CA ASP A 473 7.02 2.43 17.80
C ASP A 473 6.68 1.05 18.34
N ILE A 474 6.72 0.04 17.49
CA ILE A 474 6.37 -1.34 17.84
C ILE A 474 6.97 -2.31 16.82
N THR A 475 7.27 -3.53 17.26
CA THR A 475 7.59 -4.63 16.33
C THR A 475 6.37 -5.52 16.09
N ALA A 476 6.21 -6.00 14.86
CA ALA A 476 5.23 -7.03 14.51
C ALA A 476 5.90 -8.16 13.72
N ALA A 477 5.26 -9.33 13.69
CA ALA A 477 5.75 -10.47 12.90
C ALA A 477 5.92 -10.06 11.43
N ALA A 478 7.11 -10.31 10.90
CA ALA A 478 7.54 -9.79 9.61
C ALA A 478 7.61 -10.85 8.52
N CYS A 479 7.26 -12.09 8.83
CA CYS A 479 7.26 -13.19 7.87
C CYS A 479 5.84 -13.66 7.60
N VAL A 480 5.55 -13.91 6.33
CA VAL A 480 4.24 -14.36 5.85
C VAL A 480 4.44 -15.32 4.69
N ARG A 481 3.43 -16.17 4.44
CA ARG A 481 3.36 -16.96 3.23
C ARG A 481 2.67 -16.16 2.13
N ALA A 482 3.31 -16.09 0.97
CA ALA A 482 2.78 -15.42 -0.20
C ALA A 482 1.51 -16.12 -0.71
N SER A 483 0.67 -15.37 -1.43
CA SER A 483 -0.48 -15.96 -2.09
C SER A 483 -0.04 -16.85 -3.25
N THR A 484 -0.84 -17.87 -3.57
CA THR A 484 -0.54 -18.87 -4.60
C THR A 484 -1.58 -18.85 -5.72
N ALA A 485 -1.22 -19.37 -6.89
CA ALA A 485 -2.15 -19.46 -8.02
C ALA A 485 -3.21 -20.57 -7.87
N LYS A 486 -3.08 -21.46 -6.88
CA LYS A 486 -3.94 -22.64 -6.73
C LYS A 486 -4.38 -22.80 -5.29
N ALA A 487 -5.62 -23.26 -5.15
CA ALA A 487 -6.16 -23.45 -3.82
C ALA A 487 -5.41 -24.52 -3.03
N ASP A 488 -5.32 -24.31 -1.72
CA ASP A 488 -4.70 -25.24 -0.76
C ASP A 488 -3.18 -25.47 -0.96
N GLU A 489 -2.49 -24.66 -1.78
CA GLU A 489 -1.03 -24.67 -1.87
C GLU A 489 -0.41 -23.72 -0.85
N GLU A 490 0.73 -24.12 -0.28
CA GLU A 490 1.54 -23.25 0.57
C GLU A 490 2.46 -22.37 -0.31
N GLY A 491 2.35 -21.06 -0.16
CA GLY A 491 3.23 -20.11 -0.84
C GLY A 491 4.63 -20.04 -0.23
N GLU A 492 5.53 -19.40 -0.98
CA GLU A 492 6.87 -19.08 -0.50
C GLU A 492 6.80 -18.13 0.69
N VAL A 493 7.82 -18.18 1.54
CA VAL A 493 7.89 -17.31 2.71
C VAL A 493 8.58 -16.03 2.32
N HIS A 494 7.89 -14.92 2.52
CA HIS A 494 8.43 -13.58 2.35
C HIS A 494 8.63 -12.93 3.72
N CYS A 495 9.74 -12.22 3.89
CA CYS A 495 10.06 -11.61 5.17
C CYS A 495 10.58 -10.17 5.01
N GLY A 496 10.04 -9.26 5.79
CA GLY A 496 10.32 -7.83 5.70
C GLY A 496 9.41 -7.00 6.60
N THR A 497 9.89 -5.83 7.00
CA THR A 497 9.09 -4.84 7.74
C THR A 497 7.85 -4.39 6.95
N SER A 498 7.88 -4.49 5.62
CA SER A 498 6.75 -4.34 4.69
C SER A 498 5.56 -5.26 5.02
N TYR A 499 5.80 -6.45 5.60
CA TYR A 499 4.77 -7.41 6.02
C TYR A 499 4.36 -7.25 7.49
N ALA A 500 5.22 -6.67 8.32
CA ALA A 500 4.87 -6.28 9.69
C ALA A 500 3.93 -5.06 9.73
N THR A 501 4.09 -4.14 8.77
CA THR A 501 3.31 -2.89 8.66
C THR A 501 1.79 -3.13 8.50
N PRO A 502 1.31 -3.98 7.54
CA PRO A 502 -0.12 -4.21 7.33
C PRO A 502 -0.86 -4.84 8.51
N LEU A 503 -0.16 -5.53 9.42
CA LEU A 503 -0.72 -6.00 10.69
C LEU A 503 -1.16 -4.88 11.60
N VAL A 504 -0.26 -3.90 11.79
CA VAL A 504 -0.52 -2.74 12.64
C VAL A 504 -1.59 -1.89 11.96
N THR A 505 -1.54 -1.71 10.63
CA THR A 505 -2.60 -1.07 9.84
C THR A 505 -3.97 -1.71 10.09
N GLY A 506 -4.08 -3.04 9.95
CA GLY A 506 -5.33 -3.77 10.20
C GLY A 506 -5.81 -3.65 11.64
N LEU A 507 -4.91 -3.71 12.62
CA LEU A 507 -5.24 -3.53 14.03
C LEU A 507 -5.79 -2.12 14.31
N LEU A 508 -5.11 -1.07 13.83
CA LEU A 508 -5.56 0.31 14.04
C LEU A 508 -6.92 0.56 13.38
N ALA A 509 -7.17 -0.01 12.20
CA ALA A 509 -8.48 0.03 11.56
C ALA A 509 -9.55 -0.67 12.41
N ALA A 510 -9.26 -1.83 12.99
CA ALA A 510 -10.18 -2.52 13.89
C ALA A 510 -10.41 -1.74 15.19
N MET A 511 -9.38 -1.10 15.76
CA MET A 511 -9.52 -0.21 16.93
C MET A 511 -10.42 0.98 16.62
N LEU A 512 -10.18 1.67 15.50
CA LEU A 512 -11.01 2.79 15.03
C LEU A 512 -12.44 2.36 14.70
N SER A 513 -12.64 1.12 14.24
CA SER A 513 -13.98 0.59 14.04
C SER A 513 -14.76 0.49 15.35
N ILE A 514 -14.08 0.25 16.48
CA ILE A 514 -14.69 0.17 17.82
C ILE A 514 -14.88 1.56 18.42
N ASN A 515 -13.87 2.43 18.31
CA ASN A 515 -13.93 3.79 18.80
C ASN A 515 -13.38 4.77 17.73
N PRO A 516 -14.25 5.35 16.89
CA PRO A 516 -13.84 6.18 15.76
C PRO A 516 -13.33 7.57 16.20
N GLU A 517 -13.54 7.94 17.46
CA GLU A 517 -13.11 9.21 18.03
C GLU A 517 -11.68 9.21 18.56
N LEU A 518 -10.99 8.06 18.53
CA LEU A 518 -9.60 7.98 18.95
C LEU A 518 -8.71 8.84 18.05
N GLU A 519 -7.95 9.72 18.69
CA GLU A 519 -6.93 10.55 18.05
C GLU A 519 -5.61 9.76 17.88
N PRO A 520 -4.72 10.16 16.95
CA PRO A 520 -3.45 9.45 16.69
C PRO A 520 -2.60 9.17 17.94
N ASP A 521 -2.47 10.13 18.84
CA ASP A 521 -1.73 9.99 20.10
C ASP A 521 -2.39 8.95 21.03
N GLN A 522 -3.72 8.93 21.09
CA GLN A 522 -4.50 7.96 21.86
C GLN A 522 -4.39 6.56 21.28
N LEU A 523 -4.42 6.42 19.95
CA LEU A 523 -4.17 5.15 19.26
C LEU A 523 -2.78 4.61 19.59
N ARG A 524 -1.74 5.46 19.49
CA ARG A 524 -0.37 5.11 19.86
C ARG A 524 -0.29 4.69 21.31
N MET A 525 -0.91 5.45 22.21
CA MET A 525 -0.92 5.13 23.63
C MET A 525 -1.62 3.80 23.92
N LEU A 526 -2.75 3.50 23.30
CA LEU A 526 -3.43 2.21 23.48
C LEU A 526 -2.57 1.05 22.95
N LEU A 527 -1.99 1.20 21.75
CA LEU A 527 -1.10 0.23 21.13
C LEU A 527 0.11 -0.09 22.02
N ARG A 528 0.76 0.95 22.55
CA ARG A 528 1.93 0.83 23.42
C ARG A 528 1.59 0.27 24.80
N ARG A 529 0.46 0.68 25.39
CA ARG A 529 -0.06 0.11 26.65
C ARG A 529 -0.43 -1.36 26.55
N SER A 530 -0.81 -1.82 25.36
CA SER A 530 -1.10 -3.22 25.11
C SER A 530 0.13 -4.08 24.81
N ALA A 531 1.24 -3.48 24.39
CA ALA A 531 2.38 -4.22 23.87
C ALA A 531 2.92 -5.27 24.86
N MET A 532 3.30 -6.43 24.34
CA MET A 532 4.18 -7.39 25.02
C MET A 532 5.62 -6.91 24.94
N THR A 533 6.52 -7.54 25.70
CA THR A 533 7.96 -7.28 25.62
C THR A 533 8.63 -8.15 24.55
N ILE A 534 9.78 -7.69 24.07
CA ILE A 534 10.73 -8.43 23.22
C ILE A 534 12.16 -7.97 23.55
N GLY A 535 13.13 -8.86 23.38
CA GLY A 535 14.54 -8.57 23.70
C GLY A 535 14.94 -9.01 25.11
N GLU A 536 16.23 -9.25 25.31
CA GLU A 536 16.78 -9.68 26.61
C GLU A 536 17.29 -8.50 27.46
N GLU A 537 17.49 -7.32 26.85
CA GLU A 537 18.09 -6.14 27.47
C GLU A 537 17.06 -5.01 27.67
N TYR A 538 17.44 -4.04 28.50
CA TYR A 538 16.66 -2.81 28.70
C TYR A 538 17.15 -1.76 27.70
N ASP A 539 16.22 -1.25 26.90
CA ASP A 539 16.40 -0.24 25.85
C ASP A 539 16.35 1.18 26.44
N PHE A 540 17.30 1.54 27.30
CA PHE A 540 17.45 2.94 27.78
C PHE A 540 18.71 3.61 27.23
N GLU A 541 19.26 3.06 26.15
CA GLU A 541 20.46 3.62 25.55
C GLU A 541 20.15 4.99 24.91
N PRO A 542 21.16 5.85 24.68
CA PRO A 542 20.98 7.10 23.95
C PRO A 542 20.39 6.86 22.55
N THR A 543 19.99 7.91 21.81
CA THR A 543 19.44 7.82 20.45
C THR A 543 20.34 7.08 19.42
N GLU A 544 21.63 6.87 19.74
CA GLU A 544 22.58 6.08 18.96
C GLU A 544 22.69 4.61 19.42
N GLY A 545 21.90 4.20 20.40
CA GLY A 545 21.88 2.87 20.99
C GLY A 545 21.12 1.86 20.13
N ASP A 546 21.41 0.58 20.36
CA ASP A 546 20.84 -0.55 19.59
C ASP A 546 19.42 -0.93 20.08
N ASP A 547 18.67 0.01 20.66
CA ASP A 547 17.30 -0.18 21.14
C ASP A 547 16.42 -0.72 20.00
N LEU A 548 15.67 -1.80 20.21
CA LEU A 548 14.88 -2.40 19.11
C LEU A 548 13.68 -1.51 18.74
N THR A 549 13.14 -0.81 19.74
CA THR A 549 12.03 0.15 19.64
C THR A 549 12.17 1.23 20.70
N ALA A 550 11.33 2.27 20.68
CA ALA A 550 11.11 3.09 21.86
C ALA A 550 10.81 2.21 23.10
N PRO A 551 11.54 2.37 24.22
CA PRO A 551 11.31 1.56 25.41
C PRO A 551 9.91 1.76 25.97
N ILE A 552 9.36 0.70 26.56
CA ILE A 552 8.09 0.78 27.28
C ILE A 552 8.26 1.72 28.47
N LEU A 553 7.43 2.77 28.52
CA LEU A 553 7.51 3.81 29.54
C LEU A 553 6.59 3.48 30.73
N PRO A 554 6.89 4.00 31.93
CA PRO A 554 6.02 3.85 33.09
C PRO A 554 4.59 4.34 32.84
N SER A 555 4.41 5.42 32.07
CA SER A 555 3.09 5.94 31.66
C SER A 555 2.26 4.91 30.90
N GLU A 556 2.93 4.03 30.16
CA GLU A 556 2.32 2.93 29.40
C GLU A 556 1.97 1.72 30.30
N ARG A 557 2.35 1.77 31.58
CA ARG A 557 2.07 0.77 32.63
C ARG A 557 1.43 1.41 33.87
N ALA A 558 0.47 2.31 33.64
CA ALA A 558 -0.31 2.98 34.70
C ALA A 558 0.56 3.76 35.71
N ASN A 559 1.71 4.28 35.26
CA ASN A 559 2.72 4.98 36.04
C ASN A 559 3.41 4.10 37.11
N ASP A 560 3.41 2.78 36.94
CA ASP A 560 4.18 1.86 37.79
C ASP A 560 5.65 1.80 37.33
N LEU A 561 6.52 2.50 38.04
CA LEU A 561 7.96 2.56 37.78
C LEU A 561 8.67 1.21 37.96
N ASN A 562 8.08 0.26 38.70
CA ASN A 562 8.70 -1.05 38.96
C ASN A 562 8.05 -2.16 38.14
N ASN A 563 7.22 -1.80 37.16
CA ASN A 563 6.64 -2.79 36.26
C ASN A 563 7.77 -3.48 35.47
N PRO A 564 7.77 -4.82 35.37
CA PRO A 564 8.85 -5.57 34.74
C PRO A 564 9.00 -5.29 33.24
N ASP A 565 7.99 -4.73 32.58
CA ASP A 565 8.05 -4.40 31.16
C ASP A 565 8.74 -3.06 30.90
N VAL A 566 8.84 -2.19 31.91
CA VAL A 566 9.37 -0.84 31.74
C VAL A 566 10.83 -0.89 31.30
N GLY A 567 11.13 -0.22 30.19
CA GLY A 567 12.45 -0.22 29.58
C GLY A 567 12.71 -1.33 28.58
N HIS A 568 11.78 -2.26 28.36
CA HIS A 568 11.91 -3.24 27.27
C HIS A 568 11.31 -2.72 25.97
N SER A 569 11.73 -3.30 24.84
CA SER A 569 11.14 -3.00 23.54
C SER A 569 9.70 -3.53 23.44
N ALA A 570 8.91 -2.90 22.58
CA ALA A 570 7.51 -3.26 22.37
C ALA A 570 7.30 -4.26 21.23
N ARG A 571 6.52 -5.30 21.54
CA ARG A 571 5.99 -6.28 20.61
C ARG A 571 4.48 -6.19 20.53
N LEU A 572 3.94 -6.28 19.33
CA LEU A 572 2.50 -6.21 19.06
C LEU A 572 1.69 -7.23 19.87
N ASP A 573 0.68 -6.78 20.60
CA ASP A 573 -0.40 -7.63 21.16
C ASP A 573 -1.74 -7.13 20.61
N MET A 574 -2.19 -7.77 19.53
CA MET A 574 -3.41 -7.38 18.84
C MET A 574 -4.65 -7.57 19.73
N TYR A 575 -4.68 -8.63 20.54
CA TYR A 575 -5.79 -8.91 21.45
C TYR A 575 -5.91 -7.82 22.50
N LYS A 576 -4.81 -7.48 23.16
CA LYS A 576 -4.82 -6.55 24.29
C LYS A 576 -5.13 -5.14 23.80
N ALA A 577 -4.69 -4.76 22.60
CA ALA A 577 -5.03 -3.48 21.98
C ALA A 577 -6.55 -3.33 21.77
N LEU A 578 -7.23 -4.36 21.25
CA LEU A 578 -8.68 -4.36 21.08
C LEU A 578 -9.41 -4.33 22.43
N ASP A 579 -8.94 -5.09 23.42
CA ASP A 579 -9.51 -5.08 24.79
C ASP A 579 -9.43 -3.68 25.42
N LEU A 580 -8.27 -3.03 25.36
CA LEU A 580 -8.09 -1.67 25.86
C LEU A 580 -8.90 -0.65 25.07
N THR A 581 -9.13 -0.88 23.78
CA THR A 581 -9.98 -0.02 22.94
C THR A 581 -11.45 -0.10 23.35
N VAL A 582 -11.97 -1.30 23.63
CA VAL A 582 -13.34 -1.43 24.17
C VAL A 582 -13.45 -0.73 25.52
N GLN A 583 -12.43 -0.84 26.39
CA GLN A 583 -12.41 -0.16 27.68
C GLN A 583 -12.30 1.37 27.57
N SER A 584 -11.83 1.90 26.43
CA SER A 584 -11.72 3.35 26.23
C SER A 584 -13.09 4.00 26.02
N LEU A 585 -14.10 3.24 25.57
CA LEU A 585 -15.49 3.73 25.40
C LEU A 585 -16.12 4.18 26.74
N ASP A 586 -15.77 3.53 27.85
CA ASP A 586 -16.33 3.83 29.17
C ASP A 586 -15.56 4.92 29.93
N ARG A 587 -14.35 5.27 29.48
CA ARG A 587 -13.51 6.26 30.14
C ARG A 587 -13.86 7.64 29.61
N VAL A 588 -14.64 8.39 30.39
CA VAL A 588 -14.88 9.82 30.15
C VAL A 588 -13.51 10.53 30.07
N ARG A 589 -13.31 11.22 28.94
CA ARG A 589 -12.09 11.97 28.57
C ARG A 589 -11.56 12.86 29.69
#